data_AF-A0A0F9RNF5-F1
#
_entry.id   AF-A0A0F9RNF5-F1
#
_cell.length_a   1.000
_cell.length_b   1.000
_cell.length_c   1.000
_cell.angle_alpha   90.00
_cell.angle_beta   90.00
_cell.angle_gamma   90.00
#
_symmetry.space_group_name_H-M   'P 1'
#
loop_
_entity.id
_entity.type
_entity.pdbx_description
1 polymer ?
#
loop_
_entity_poly.entity_id
_entity_poly.type
_entity_poly.pdbx_seq_one_letter_code
_entity_poly.pdbx_strand_id
1 'polypeptide(L)'
;MSEDYIARKISNCKKLIETASSPEQKKIYQGYLEIWQKAVKVGPVGENIHAAAFERIHTPKKAYFTRDGNTNQTRAFKEFLKRQEVE
;
A
#
# COMPACT_ATOMS: atom_id res chain seq x y z
N MET A 1 -4.66 0.66 5.74
CA MET A 1 -5.58 0.40 4.61
C MET A 1 -5.41 -1.06 4.23
N SER A 2 -6.43 -1.90 4.28
CA SER A 2 -6.26 -3.36 4.14
C SER A 2 -6.09 -3.80 2.68
N GLU A 3 -5.39 -4.91 2.46
CA GLU A 3 -5.23 -5.53 1.12
C GLU A 3 -6.58 -5.88 0.50
N ASP A 4 -7.52 -6.35 1.32
CA ASP A 4 -8.90 -6.65 0.95
C ASP A 4 -9.65 -5.43 0.38
N TYR A 5 -9.44 -4.26 0.98
CA TYR A 5 -10.02 -3.00 0.50
C TYR A 5 -9.43 -2.59 -0.86
N ILE A 6 -8.11 -2.71 -1.02
CA ILE A 6 -7.43 -2.39 -2.29
C ILE A 6 -7.87 -3.37 -3.39
N ALA A 7 -7.98 -4.67 -3.08
CA ALA A 7 -8.48 -5.68 -4.01
C ALA A 7 -9.91 -5.37 -4.48
N ARG A 8 -10.80 -4.93 -3.58
CA ARG A 8 -12.15 -4.48 -3.93
C ARG A 8 -12.13 -3.24 -4.82
N LYS A 9 -11.26 -2.27 -4.56
CA LYS A 9 -11.12 -1.07 -5.41
C LYS A 9 -10.59 -1.41 -6.80
N ILE A 10 -9.61 -2.29 -6.90
CA ILE A 10 -9.10 -2.81 -8.18
C ILE A 10 -10.22 -3.52 -8.96
N SER A 11 -10.98 -4.41 -8.29
CA SER A 11 -12.10 -5.12 -8.90
C SER A 11 -13.17 -4.15 -9.42
N ASN A 12 -13.49 -3.11 -8.65
CA ASN A 12 -14.46 -2.09 -9.06
C ASN A 12 -13.96 -1.27 -10.27
N CYS A 13 -12.69 -0.85 -10.27
CA CYS A 13 -12.09 -0.16 -11.42
C CYS A 13 -12.14 -1.01 -12.69
N LYS A 14 -11.89 -2.34 -12.61
CA LYS A 14 -12.02 -3.25 -13.76
C LYS A 14 -13.46 -3.26 -14.31
N LYS A 15 -14.46 -3.39 -13.44
CA LYS A 15 -15.87 -3.36 -13.84
C LYS A 15 -16.24 -2.05 -14.52
N LEU A 16 -15.80 -0.91 -13.96
CA LEU A 16 -16.05 0.41 -14.54
C LEU A 16 -15.42 0.57 -15.93
N ILE A 17 -14.24 -0.02 -16.17
CA ILE A 17 -13.57 -0.04 -17.49
C ILE A 17 -14.36 -0.89 -18.50
N GLU A 18 -14.91 -2.02 -18.07
CA GLU A 18 -15.72 -2.91 -18.91
C GLU A 18 -17.05 -2.27 -19.31
N THR A 19 -17.68 -1.53 -18.40
CA THR A 19 -18.98 -0.88 -18.64
C THR A 19 -18.86 0.58 -19.12
N ALA A 20 -17.64 1.07 -19.36
CA ALA A 20 -17.41 2.45 -19.78
C ALA A 20 -18.06 2.73 -21.13
N SER A 21 -18.86 3.79 -21.20
CA SER A 21 -19.62 4.15 -22.40
C SER A 21 -18.84 5.08 -23.35
N SER A 22 -17.71 5.66 -22.88
CA SER A 22 -16.83 6.48 -23.71
C SER A 22 -15.34 6.14 -23.55
N PRO A 23 -14.52 6.39 -24.58
CA PRO A 23 -13.07 6.25 -24.51
C PRO A 23 -12.44 7.10 -23.40
N GLU A 24 -12.97 8.29 -23.15
CA GLU A 24 -12.52 9.21 -22.10
C GLU A 24 -12.78 8.64 -20.70
N GLN A 25 -13.97 8.06 -20.46
CA GLN A 25 -14.28 7.37 -19.20
C GLN A 25 -13.33 6.19 -18.98
N LYS A 26 -13.06 5.43 -20.04
CA LYS A 26 -12.14 4.29 -19.98
C LYS A 26 -10.72 4.72 -19.56
N LYS A 27 -10.21 5.84 -20.11
CA LYS A 27 -8.92 6.42 -19.71
C LYS A 27 -8.91 6.85 -18.24
N ILE A 28 -9.97 7.49 -17.76
CA ILE A 28 -10.08 7.92 -16.36
C ILE A 28 -10.04 6.70 -15.42
N TYR A 29 -10.83 5.66 -15.71
CA TYR A 29 -10.86 4.47 -14.88
C TYR A 29 -9.57 3.64 -14.95
N GLN A 30 -8.88 3.64 -16.09
CA GLN A 30 -7.53 3.08 -16.21
C GLN A 30 -6.54 3.82 -15.31
N GLY A 31 -6.59 5.16 -15.25
CA GLY A 31 -5.76 5.94 -14.34
C GLY A 31 -6.00 5.59 -12.86
N TYR A 32 -7.26 5.40 -12.45
CA TYR A 32 -7.57 4.93 -11.11
C TYR A 32 -7.05 3.51 -10.84
N LEU A 33 -7.20 2.60 -11.81
CA LEU A 33 -6.68 1.24 -11.69
C LEU A 33 -5.17 1.24 -11.45
N GLU A 34 -4.41 2.06 -12.19
CA GLU A 34 -2.96 2.18 -12.02
C GLU A 34 -2.57 2.71 -10.63
N ILE A 35 -3.31 3.68 -10.08
CA ILE A 35 -3.10 4.18 -8.72
C ILE A 35 -3.28 3.07 -7.70
N TRP A 36 -4.37 2.30 -7.79
CA TRP A 36 -4.64 1.20 -6.86
C TRP A 36 -3.64 0.05 -7.02
N GLN A 37 -3.20 -0.27 -8.24
CA GLN A 37 -2.17 -1.27 -8.49
C GLN A 37 -0.80 -0.83 -7.94
N LYS A 38 -0.46 0.46 -8.05
CA LYS A 38 0.75 1.02 -7.41
C LYS A 38 0.63 0.98 -5.88
N ALA A 39 -0.55 1.22 -5.32
CA ALA A 39 -0.81 1.08 -3.89
C ALA A 39 -0.77 -0.37 -3.38
N VAL A 40 -0.72 -1.37 -4.27
CA VAL A 40 -0.36 -2.76 -3.92
C VAL A 40 1.16 -2.96 -3.93
N LYS A 41 1.87 -2.34 -4.89
CA LYS A 41 3.34 -2.43 -5.01
C LYS A 41 4.08 -1.68 -3.92
N VAL A 42 3.54 -0.53 -3.53
CA VAL A 42 3.99 0.25 -2.37
C VAL A 42 3.04 -0.19 -1.28
N GLY A 43 3.49 -1.01 -0.34
CA GLY A 43 2.65 -1.63 0.69
C GLY A 43 1.65 -0.65 1.35
N PRO A 44 0.56 -1.17 1.93
CA PRO A 44 -0.63 -0.40 2.28
C PRO A 44 -0.28 0.93 2.91
N VAL A 45 -0.94 2.03 2.51
CA VAL A 45 -0.70 3.41 2.99
C VAL A 45 -0.58 3.54 4.54
N GLY A 46 -1.07 2.56 5.30
CA GLY A 46 -0.81 2.43 6.74
C GLY A 46 0.63 2.08 7.13
N GLU A 47 1.33 1.22 6.38
CA GLU A 47 2.74 0.86 6.62
C GLU A 47 3.69 2.07 6.57
N ASN A 48 3.42 3.06 5.72
CA ASN A 48 4.19 4.31 5.69
C ASN A 48 3.94 5.18 6.94
N ILE A 49 2.70 5.22 7.44
CA ILE A 49 2.36 5.96 8.67
C ILE A 49 3.00 5.29 9.89
N HIS A 50 2.92 3.96 9.99
CA HIS A 50 3.56 3.21 11.07
C HIS A 50 5.08 3.27 11.00
N ALA A 51 5.67 3.26 9.81
CA ALA A 51 7.11 3.40 9.63
C ALA A 51 7.62 4.75 10.14
N ALA A 52 6.96 5.85 9.76
CA ALA A 52 7.32 7.18 10.25
C ALA A 52 7.15 7.30 11.77
N ALA A 53 6.11 6.69 12.34
CA ALA A 53 5.91 6.65 13.80
C ALA A 53 7.02 5.85 14.50
N PHE A 54 7.37 4.67 13.96
CA PHE A 54 8.44 3.82 14.47
C PHE A 54 9.79 4.55 14.46
N GLU A 55 10.16 5.20 13.36
CA GLU A 55 11.45 5.88 13.22
C GLU A 55 11.58 7.10 14.16
N ARG A 56 10.47 7.81 14.42
CA ARG A 56 10.41 8.89 15.43
C ARG A 56 10.65 8.38 16.85
N ILE A 57 10.06 7.24 17.22
CA ILE A 57 10.15 6.68 18.58
C ILE A 57 11.47 5.94 18.80
N HIS A 58 11.98 5.26 17.76
CA HIS A 58 13.10 4.32 17.86
C HIS A 58 14.35 4.78 17.10
N THR A 59 14.63 6.09 17.06
CA THR A 59 15.86 6.62 16.44
C THR A 59 17.10 6.00 17.11
N PRO A 60 18.12 5.52 16.35
CA PRO A 60 18.31 5.68 14.90
C PRO A 60 17.84 4.50 14.04
N LYS A 61 16.97 3.61 14.56
CA LYS A 61 16.51 2.42 13.83
C LYS A 61 15.58 2.81 12.69
N LYS A 62 15.77 2.17 11.52
CA LYS A 62 14.91 2.33 10.34
C LYS A 62 13.81 1.27 10.28
N ALA A 63 12.68 1.62 9.69
CA ALA A 63 11.57 0.69 9.47
C ALA A 63 11.90 -0.33 8.37
N TYR A 64 12.68 0.07 7.37
CA TYR A 64 13.03 -0.74 6.21
C TYR A 64 14.54 -0.77 5.95
N PHE A 65 14.98 -1.81 5.25
CA PHE A 65 16.32 -1.95 4.69
C PHE A 65 16.26 -2.51 3.27
N THR A 66 17.23 -2.17 2.44
CA THR A 66 17.33 -2.69 1.06
C THR A 66 18.37 -3.80 1.03
N ARG A 67 18.02 -4.95 0.45
CA ARG A 67 18.93 -6.08 0.23
C ARG A 67 18.59 -6.73 -1.10
N ASP A 68 19.60 -6.98 -1.94
CA ASP A 68 19.44 -7.61 -3.26
C ASP A 68 18.38 -6.92 -4.14
N GLY A 69 18.35 -5.58 -4.12
CA GLY A 69 17.38 -4.76 -4.87
C GLY A 69 15.96 -4.75 -4.29
N ASN A 70 15.69 -5.48 -3.21
CA ASN A 70 14.38 -5.58 -2.57
C ASN A 70 14.34 -4.82 -1.25
N THR A 71 13.29 -4.04 -1.04
CA THR A 71 13.02 -3.35 0.23
C THR A 71 12.30 -4.29 1.20
N ASN A 72 12.90 -4.51 2.36
CA ASN A 72 12.43 -5.43 3.39
C ASN A 72 12.23 -4.69 4.72
N GLN A 73 11.20 -5.06 5.49
CA GLN A 73 10.99 -4.53 6.83
C GLN A 73 12.01 -5.07 7.83
N THR A 74 12.51 -4.22 8.72
CA THR A 74 13.39 -4.64 9.82
C THR A 74 12.61 -5.48 10.84
N ARG A 75 13.33 -6.37 11.55
CA ARG A 75 12.72 -7.18 12.62
C ARG A 75 12.03 -6.33 13.67
N ALA A 76 12.67 -5.23 14.07
CA ALA A 76 12.14 -4.31 15.06
C ALA A 76 10.83 -3.65 14.60
N PHE A 77 10.73 -3.28 13.33
CA PHE A 77 9.51 -2.70 12.78
C PHE A 77 8.37 -3.72 12.69
N LYS A 78 8.67 -4.98 12.32
CA LYS A 78 7.67 -6.07 12.36
C LYS A 78 7.13 -6.32 13.77
N GLU A 79 7.99 -6.28 14.79
CA GLU A 79 7.56 -6.43 16.19
C GLU A 79 6.73 -5.24 16.68
N PHE A 80 7.05 -4.03 16.23
CA PHE A 80 6.27 -2.82 16.52
C PHE A 80 4.85 -2.92 15.94
N LEU A 81 4.71 -3.33 14.67
CA LEU A 81 3.40 -3.53 14.03
C LEU A 81 2.56 -4.57 14.76
N LYS A 82 3.16 -5.72 15.14
CA LYS A 82 2.45 -6.78 15.89
C LYS A 82 1.88 -6.31 17.23
N ARG A 83 2.55 -5.37 17.91
CA ARG A 83 2.06 -4.80 19.18
C ARG A 83 0.86 -3.88 18.95
N GLN A 84 0.86 -3.13 17.85
CA GLN A 84 -0.22 -2.21 17.49
C GLN A 84 -1.48 -2.91 16.98
N GLU A 85 -1.40 -4.14 16.47
CA GLU A 85 -2.57 -4.94 16.06
C GLU A 85 -3.31 -5.60 17.24
N VAL A 86 -2.71 -5.64 18.43
CA VAL A 86 -3.26 -6.32 19.62
C VAL A 86 -3.92 -5.34 20.61
N GLU A 87 -3.69 -4.03 20.46
CA GLU A 87 -4.39 -2.95 21.17
C GLU A 87 -5.66 -2.52 20.43
#